data_AF-A0A3M1H3A0-F1
#
_entry.id   AF-A0A3M1H3A0-F1
#
_cell.length_a   1.000
_cell.length_b   1.000
_cell.length_c   1.000
_cell.angle_alpha   90.00
_cell.angle_beta   90.00
_cell.angle_gamma   90.00
#
_symmetry.space_group_name_H-M   'P 1'
#
loop_
_entity.id
_entity.type
_entity.pdbx_description
1 polymer ?
#
loop_
_entity_poly.entity_id
_entity_poly.type
_entity_poly.pdbx_seq_one_letter_code
_entity_poly.pdbx_strand_id
1 'polypeptide(L)' 'MADTVTITLPGRVKSILETITEQEGIPVDELINAAIEEYLFFRQLRLLRQRMIAKAQAQGIYSEEDIFDQIS' A
#
# COMPACT_ATOMS: atom_id res chain seq x y z
N MET A 1 -8.60 17.97 7.76
CA MET A 1 -8.88 17.77 9.20
C MET A 1 -7.91 16.72 9.66
N ALA A 2 -7.18 16.95 10.76
CA ALA A 2 -6.25 15.97 11.29
C ALA A 2 -6.99 15.14 12.35
N ASP A 3 -7.07 13.83 12.14
CA ASP A 3 -7.65 12.89 13.09
C ASP A 3 -6.52 12.12 13.79
N THR A 4 -6.59 12.03 15.12
CA THR A 4 -5.56 11.37 15.92
C THR A 4 -5.93 9.91 16.16
N VAL A 5 -5.01 9.00 15.85
CA VAL A 5 -5.14 7.56 16.15
C VAL A 5 -4.05 7.16 17.14
N THR A 6 -4.45 6.61 18.29
CA THR A 6 -3.52 6.04 19.27
C THR A 6 -3.33 4.55 18.98
N ILE A 7 -2.08 4.12 18.78
CA ILE A 7 -1.73 2.73 18.50
C ILE A 7 -0.72 2.20 19.51
N THR A 8 -0.82 0.91 19.83
CA THR A 8 0.16 0.20 20.64
C THR A 8 1.16 -0.48 19.72
N LEU A 9 2.45 -0.12 19.84
CA LEU A 9 3.54 -0.70 19.07
C LEU A 9 4.43 -1.58 19.96
N PRO A 10 4.99 -2.68 19.43
CA PRO A 10 6.05 -3.41 20.12
C PRO A 10 7.25 -2.49 20.40
N GLY A 11 7.86 -2.62 21.58
CA GLY A 11 9.00 -1.76 21.97
C GLY A 11 10.14 -1.76 20.95
N ARG A 12 10.41 -2.91 20.32
CA ARG A 12 11.40 -3.02 19.23
C ARG A 12 11.08 -2.11 18.04
N VAL A 13 9.80 -2.01 17.65
CA VAL A 13 9.38 -1.18 16.51
C VAL A 13 9.60 0.30 16.85
N LYS A 14 9.23 0.71 18.07
CA LYS A 14 9.46 2.07 18.55
C LYS A 14 10.95 2.46 18.47
N SER A 15 11.85 1.60 18.97
CA SER A 15 13.30 1.88 18.93
C SER A 15 13.85 1.99 17.51
N ILE A 16 13.33 1.19 16.57
CA ILE A 16 13.73 1.28 15.15
C ILE A 16 13.27 2.61 14.55
N LEU A 17 12.02 3.03 14.81
CA LEU A 17 11.49 4.30 14.34
C LEU A 17 12.33 5.47 14.87
N GLU A 18 12.62 5.49 16.17
CA GLU A 18 13.47 6.52 16.79
C GLU A 18 14.85 6.59 16.12
N THR A 19 15.49 5.44 15.88
CA THR A 19 16.79 5.35 15.21
C THR A 19 16.76 5.96 13.81
N ILE A 20 15.73 5.64 13.02
CA ILE A 20 15.57 6.15 11.65
C ILE A 20 15.35 7.67 11.70
N THR A 21 14.49 8.14 12.59
CA THR A 21 14.23 9.57 12.72
C THR A 21 15.44 10.38 13.17
N GLU A 22 16.28 9.83 14.03
CA GLU A 22 17.55 10.46 14.44
C GLU A 22 18.56 10.53 13.29
N GLN A 23 18.61 9.50 12.44
CA GLN A 23 19.53 9.43 11.30
C GLN A 23 19.11 10.33 10.14
N GLU A 24 17.81 10.39 9.86
CA GLU A 24 17.26 11.09 8.69
C GLU A 24 16.78 12.51 9.00
N GLY A 25 16.63 12.86 10.29
CA GLY A 25 16.14 14.18 10.73
C GLY A 25 14.65 14.42 10.44
N ILE A 26 13.89 13.35 10.23
CA ILE A 26 12.46 13.37 9.92
C ILE A 26 11.67 13.04 11.20
N PRO A 27 10.55 13.72 11.51
CA PRO A 27 9.77 13.41 12.69
C PRO A 27 9.05 12.06 12.57
N VAL A 28 8.80 11.42 13.73
CA VAL A 28 8.25 10.06 13.82
C VAL A 28 6.84 9.99 13.23
N ASP A 29 6.03 11.04 13.39
CA ASP A 29 4.68 11.10 12.85
C ASP A 29 4.68 11.13 11.32
N GLU A 30 5.57 11.91 10.71
CA GLU A 30 5.75 11.97 9.25
C GLU A 30 6.15 10.60 8.69
N LEU A 31 7.14 9.94 9.31
CA LEU A 31 7.57 8.60 8.91
C LEU A 31 6.43 7.57 9.02
N ILE A 32 5.68 7.58 10.12
CA ILE A 32 4.57 6.65 10.33
C ILE A 32 3.44 6.92 9.32
N ASN A 33 3.08 8.18 9.12
CA ASN A 33 2.01 8.54 8.17
C ASN A 33 2.38 8.12 6.75
N ALA A 34 3.60 8.42 6.29
CA ALA A 34 4.08 8.02 4.97
C ALA A 34 4.03 6.49 4.80
N ALA A 35 4.51 5.73 5.78
CA ALA A 35 4.49 4.27 5.74
C ALA A 35 3.06 3.69 5.70
N ILE A 36 2.13 4.29 6.45
CA ILE A 36 0.71 3.86 6.45
C ILE A 36 0.07 4.18 5.11
N GLU A 37 0.28 5.38 4.56
CA GLU A 37 -0.26 5.78 3.27
C GLU A 37 0.22 4.88 2.14
N GLU A 38 1.53 4.60 2.10
CA GLU A 38 2.13 3.70 1.12
C GLU A 38 1.54 2.28 1.23
N TYR A 39 1.46 1.72 2.44
CA TYR A 39 0.85 0.42 2.66
C TYR A 39 -0.61 0.37 2.21
N LEU A 40 -1.40 1.38 2.56
CA LEU A 40 -2.80 1.46 2.18
C LEU A 40 -2.98 1.58 0.67
N PHE A 41 -2.14 2.37 0.01
CA PHE A 41 -2.15 2.52 -1.45
C PHE A 41 -1.93 1.17 -2.14
N PHE A 42 -0.85 0.45 -1.79
CA PHE A 42 -0.57 -0.86 -2.38
C PHE A 42 -1.63 -1.90 -2.05
N ARG A 43 -2.19 -1.85 -0.84
CA ARG A 43 -3.30 -2.73 -0.44
C ARG A 43 -4.55 -2.49 -1.30
N GLN A 44 -4.92 -1.23 -1.51
CA GLN A 44 -6.06 -0.87 -2.36
C GLN A 44 -5.83 -1.29 -3.82
N LEU A 45 -4.63 -1.05 -4.36
CA LEU A 45 -4.26 -1.46 -5.70
C LEU A 45 -4.35 -2.98 -5.88
N ARG A 46 -3.85 -3.76 -4.91
CA ARG A 46 -3.92 -5.22 -4.94
C ARG A 46 -5.36 -5.72 -4.94
N LEU A 47 -6.22 -5.15 -4.09
CA LEU A 47 -7.64 -5.50 -4.03
C LEU A 47 -8.37 -5.14 -5.33
N LEU A 48 -8.06 -3.97 -5.91
CA LEU A 48 -8.61 -3.56 -7.19
C LEU A 48 -8.19 -4.55 -8.29
N ARG A 49 -6.91 -4.90 -8.37
CA ARG A 49 -6.39 -5.87 -9.33
C ARG A 49 -7.09 -7.21 -9.23
N GLN A 50 -7.30 -7.72 -8.01
CA GLN A 50 -8.03 -9.00 -7.82
C GLN A 50 -9.45 -8.94 -8.37
N ARG A 51 -10.18 -7.84 -8.14
CA ARG A 51 -11.53 -7.64 -8.69
C ARG A 51 -11.52 -7.55 -10.21
N MET A 52 -10.54 -6.84 -10.77
CA MET A 52 -10.40 -6.66 -12.22
C MET A 52 -10.03 -7.96 -12.92
N ILE A 53 -9.16 -8.79 -12.34
CA ILE A 53 -8.82 -10.12 -12.87
C ILE A 53 -10.07 -10.99 -12.94
N ALA A 54 -10.85 -11.07 -11.85
CA ALA A 54 -12.08 -11.86 -11.84
C ALA A 54 -13.08 -11.38 -12.92
N LYS A 55 -13.18 -10.07 -13.13
CA LYS A 55 -14.02 -9.49 -14.19
C LYS A 55 -13.50 -9.83 -15.60
N ALA A 56 -12.20 -9.73 -15.82
CA ALA A 56 -11.57 -10.06 -17.11
C ALA A 56 -11.75 -11.55 -17.46
N GLN A 57 -11.56 -12.44 -16.49
CA GLN A 57 -11.76 -13.88 -16.68
C GLN A 57 -13.21 -14.22 -17.01
N ALA A 58 -14.19 -13.53 -16.41
CA ALA A 58 -15.61 -13.69 -16.77
C ALA A 58 -15.93 -13.23 -18.20
N GLN A 59 -15.04 -12.43 -18.81
CA GLN A 59 -15.13 -11.98 -20.20
C GLN A 59 -14.24 -12.83 -21.14
N GLY A 60 -13.62 -13.91 -20.63
CA GLY A 60 -12.75 -14.78 -21.42
C GLY A 60 -11.33 -14.28 -21.57
N ILE A 61 -10.93 -13.24 -20.84
CA ILE A 61 -9.59 -12.63 -20.90
C ILE A 61 -8.76 -13.17 -19.72
N TYR A 62 -7.71 -13.92 -20.03
CA TYR A 62 -6.84 -14.58 -19.06
C TYR A 62 -5.37 -14.15 -19.18
N SER A 63 -4.97 -13.65 -20.34
CA SER A 63 -3.60 -13.25 -20.67
C SER A 63 -3.54 -11.82 -21.23
N GLU A 64 -2.33 -11.27 -21.28
CA GLU A 64 -2.08 -9.99 -21.97
C GLU A 64 -2.21 -10.12 -23.49
N GLU A 65 -1.98 -11.31 -24.04
CA GLU A 65 -2.20 -11.62 -25.45
C GLU A 65 -3.69 -11.56 -25.80
N ASP A 66 -4.57 -12.09 -24.93
CA ASP A 66 -6.03 -11.98 -25.09
C ASP A 66 -6.50 -10.52 -25.10
N ILE A 67 -5.83 -9.65 -24.33
CA ILE A 67 -6.10 -8.20 -24.35
C ILE A 67 -5.65 -7.62 -25.69
N PHE A 68 -4.42 -7.91 -26.12
CA PHE A 68 -3.84 -7.39 -27.35
C PHE A 68 -4.69 -7.75 -28.58
N ASP A 69 -5.15 -9.00 -28.67
CA ASP A 69 -6.03 -9.50 -29.73
C ASP A 69 -7.40 -8.83 -29.75
N GLN A 70 -7.85 -8.28 -28.61
CA GLN A 70 -9.16 -7.63 -28.51
C GLN A 70 -9.12 -6.13 -28.86
N ILE A 71 -7.96 -5.47 -28.72
CA ILE A 71 -7.82 -4.02 -28.95
C ILE A 71 -7.03 -3.66 -30.22
N SER A 72 -6.47 -4.63 -30.93
CA SER A 72 -5.69 -4.47 -32.18
C SER A 72 -6.44 -5.06 -33.37
#